data_AF-A0A9W5Y817-F1
#
_entry.id   AF-A0A9W5Y817-F1
#
_cell.length_a   1.000
_cell.length_b   1.000
_cell.length_c   1.000
_cell.angle_alpha   90.00
_cell.angle_beta   90.00
_cell.angle_gamma   90.00
#
_symmetry.space_group_name_H-M   'P 1'
#
loop_
_entity.id
_entity.type
_entity.pdbx_description
1 polymer ?
#
loop_
_entity_poly.entity_id
_entity_poly.type
_entity_poly.pdbx_seq_one_letter_code
_entity_poly.pdbx_strand_id
1 'polypeptide(L)'
;MNKSEANRLIDDLDWNATPEETENAMERLVNLDDDKLYLLLQPRYDKRYWYNAAIVISKIGYPRIESIIPGLLRWLQDMNWPGALKVVETLQKVDRNVLIYYIEQALTKAKATNDTLWITWIKEELIEPLEIGIEDFITKSNYRILQLSEW
;
A
#
# COMPACT_ATOMS: atom_id res chain seq x y z
N MET A 1 13.81 4.48 -15.90
CA MET A 1 13.34 5.89 -16.02
C MET A 1 14.07 6.77 -15.01
N ASN A 2 14.50 7.99 -15.34
CA ASN A 2 15.19 8.83 -14.34
C ASN A 2 14.21 9.53 -13.36
N LYS A 3 14.68 9.97 -12.19
CA LYS A 3 13.82 10.56 -11.14
C LYS A 3 13.10 11.84 -11.58
N SER A 4 13.74 12.70 -12.38
CA SER A 4 13.14 13.95 -12.86
C SER A 4 12.01 13.68 -13.86
N GLU A 5 12.20 12.70 -14.74
CA GLU A 5 11.17 12.21 -15.66
C GLU A 5 10.00 11.59 -14.90
N ALA A 6 10.26 10.72 -13.94
CA ALA A 6 9.22 10.10 -13.10
C ALA A 6 8.38 11.15 -12.37
N ASN A 7 9.01 12.17 -11.78
CA ASN A 7 8.30 13.23 -11.08
C ASN A 7 7.36 14.03 -11.99
N ARG A 8 7.74 14.28 -13.25
CA ARG A 8 6.86 14.97 -14.21
C ARG A 8 5.63 14.13 -14.53
N LEU A 9 5.82 12.83 -14.76
CA LEU A 9 4.69 11.91 -14.99
C LEU A 9 3.80 11.76 -13.75
N ILE A 10 4.37 11.84 -12.54
CA ILE A 10 3.58 11.84 -11.31
C ILE A 10 2.70 13.08 -11.19
N ASP A 11 3.10 14.23 -11.74
CA ASP A 11 2.27 15.43 -11.74
C ASP A 11 1.01 15.25 -12.62
N ASP A 12 1.12 14.44 -13.67
CA ASP A 12 0.00 14.06 -14.55
C ASP A 12 -0.92 12.98 -13.91
N LEU A 13 -0.62 12.50 -12.70
CA LEU A 13 -1.53 11.66 -11.91
C LEU A 13 -2.55 12.48 -11.10
N ASP A 14 -2.50 13.82 -11.14
CA ASP A 14 -3.52 14.68 -10.52
C ASP A 14 -4.90 14.32 -11.07
N TRP A 15 -5.90 14.13 -10.20
CA TRP A 15 -7.28 13.85 -10.62
C TRP A 15 -7.94 14.96 -11.47
N ASN A 16 -7.29 16.12 -11.63
CA ASN A 16 -7.70 17.23 -12.49
C ASN A 16 -6.99 17.21 -13.85
N ALA A 17 -5.99 16.34 -14.03
CA ALA A 17 -5.36 16.15 -15.33
C ALA A 17 -6.38 15.57 -16.31
N THR A 18 -6.13 15.79 -17.61
CA THR A 18 -6.99 15.19 -18.63
C THR A 18 -6.86 13.66 -18.59
N PRO A 19 -7.89 12.92 -19.07
CA PRO A 19 -7.80 11.47 -19.20
C PRO A 19 -6.59 11.02 -20.03
N GLU A 20 -6.25 11.76 -21.08
CA GLU A 20 -5.10 11.46 -21.95
C GLU A 20 -3.75 11.63 -21.22
N GLU A 21 -3.57 12.72 -20.47
CA GLU A 21 -2.37 12.95 -19.66
C GLU A 21 -2.22 11.84 -18.60
N THR A 22 -3.31 11.54 -17.88
CA THR A 22 -3.33 10.52 -16.83
C THR A 22 -3.01 9.13 -17.42
N GLU A 23 -3.62 8.77 -18.55
CA GLU A 23 -3.40 7.47 -19.21
C GLU A 23 -1.94 7.31 -19.65
N ASN A 24 -1.40 8.30 -20.36
CA ASN A 24 0.01 8.33 -20.77
C ASN A 24 0.96 8.22 -19.56
N ALA A 25 0.69 8.97 -18.50
CA ALA A 25 1.48 8.91 -17.27
C ALA A 25 1.46 7.51 -16.64
N MET A 26 0.28 6.91 -16.51
CA MET A 26 0.13 5.57 -15.95
C MET A 26 0.85 4.51 -16.78
N GLU A 27 0.71 4.54 -18.12
CA GLU A 27 1.39 3.59 -19.02
C GLU A 27 2.91 3.65 -18.88
N ARG A 28 3.46 4.86 -18.75
CA ARG A 28 4.91 5.05 -18.60
C ARG A 28 5.39 4.68 -17.21
N LEU A 29 4.66 5.06 -16.16
CA LEU A 29 5.06 4.83 -14.77
C LEU A 29 5.05 3.35 -14.36
N VAL A 30 4.32 2.46 -15.05
CA VAL A 30 4.44 1.00 -14.84
C VAL A 30 5.86 0.49 -15.11
N ASN A 31 6.61 1.19 -15.95
CA ASN A 31 8.02 0.87 -16.27
C ASN A 31 9.02 1.61 -15.37
N LEU A 32 8.57 2.21 -14.27
CA LEU A 32 9.47 2.82 -13.28
C LEU A 32 10.35 1.74 -12.66
N ASP A 33 11.65 2.02 -12.51
CA ASP A 33 12.62 1.09 -11.93
C ASP A 33 12.26 0.80 -10.45
N ASP A 34 12.52 -0.42 -9.99
CA ASP A 34 12.10 -0.90 -8.66
C ASP A 34 12.65 -0.04 -7.49
N ASP A 35 13.87 0.51 -7.65
CA ASP A 35 14.52 1.41 -6.70
C ASP A 35 13.84 2.79 -6.58
N LYS A 36 12.88 3.10 -7.45
CA LYS A 36 12.15 4.38 -7.51
C LYS A 36 10.67 4.25 -7.23
N LEU A 37 10.13 3.04 -7.03
CA LEU A 37 8.71 2.83 -6.75
C LEU A 37 8.20 3.60 -5.53
N TYR A 38 9.09 3.93 -4.58
CA TYR A 38 8.76 4.76 -3.43
C TYR A 38 8.18 6.14 -3.80
N LEU A 39 8.44 6.63 -5.02
CA LEU A 39 7.87 7.89 -5.51
C LEU A 39 6.35 7.82 -5.70
N LEU A 40 5.78 6.62 -5.86
CA LEU A 40 4.35 6.40 -6.01
C LEU A 40 3.63 6.24 -4.66
N LEU A 41 4.36 6.22 -3.54
CA LEU A 41 3.76 6.12 -2.21
C LEU A 41 3.27 7.49 -1.73
N GLN A 42 1.95 7.69 -1.72
CA GLN A 42 1.28 8.93 -1.30
C GLN A 42 1.97 10.17 -1.90
N PRO A 43 2.12 10.23 -3.24
CA PRO A 43 2.93 11.23 -3.92
C PRO A 43 2.49 12.64 -3.56
N ARG A 44 3.48 13.53 -3.52
CA ARG A 44 3.32 14.97 -3.18
C ARG A 44 2.71 15.24 -1.79
N TYR A 45 2.45 14.20 -0.98
CA TYR A 45 1.64 14.29 0.25
C TYR A 45 0.26 14.91 0.00
N ASP A 46 -0.28 14.73 -1.21
CA ASP A 46 -1.53 15.34 -1.63
C ASP A 46 -2.46 14.29 -2.23
N LYS A 47 -3.65 14.17 -1.64
CA LYS A 47 -4.65 13.13 -1.94
C LYS A 47 -5.08 13.11 -3.41
N ARG A 48 -4.94 14.23 -4.13
CA ARG A 48 -5.31 14.35 -5.55
C ARG A 48 -4.57 13.37 -6.46
N TYR A 49 -3.39 12.92 -6.06
CA TYR A 49 -2.53 12.02 -6.86
C TYR A 49 -2.67 10.54 -6.46
N TRP A 50 -3.23 10.27 -5.28
CA TRP A 50 -3.08 8.96 -4.64
C TRP A 50 -3.86 7.87 -5.34
N TYR A 51 -5.10 8.13 -5.76
CA TYR A 51 -5.91 7.11 -6.44
C TYR A 51 -5.24 6.58 -7.73
N ASN A 52 -4.78 7.48 -8.58
CA ASN A 52 -4.09 7.12 -9.83
C ASN A 52 -2.73 6.45 -9.54
N ALA A 53 -2.00 6.91 -8.52
CA ALA A 53 -0.76 6.23 -8.10
C ALA A 53 -1.02 4.79 -7.62
N ALA A 54 -2.09 4.55 -6.87
CA ALA A 54 -2.48 3.21 -6.44
C ALA A 54 -2.84 2.30 -7.64
N ILE A 55 -3.45 2.85 -8.70
CA ILE A 55 -3.68 2.10 -9.95
C ILE A 55 -2.34 1.70 -10.59
N VAL A 56 -1.38 2.63 -10.69
CA VAL A 56 -0.05 2.32 -11.24
C VAL A 56 0.63 1.22 -10.43
N ILE A 57 0.64 1.34 -9.10
CA ILE A 57 1.21 0.33 -8.20
C ILE A 57 0.55 -1.04 -8.42
N SER A 58 -0.79 -1.07 -8.56
CA SER A 58 -1.53 -2.30 -8.82
C SER A 58 -1.15 -2.95 -10.15
N LYS A 59 -0.91 -2.14 -11.19
CA LYS A 59 -0.43 -2.61 -12.51
C LYS A 59 1.01 -3.11 -12.46
N ILE A 60 1.88 -2.53 -11.62
CA ILE A 60 3.26 -2.99 -11.42
C ILE A 60 3.27 -4.35 -10.70
N GLY A 61 2.51 -4.47 -9.62
CA GLY A 61 2.24 -5.73 -8.93
C GLY A 61 3.44 -6.40 -8.25
N TYR A 62 3.15 -7.47 -7.51
CA TYR A 62 4.16 -8.36 -6.93
C TYR A 62 4.79 -9.25 -8.03
N PRO A 63 6.12 -9.51 -8.02
CA PRO A 63 7.09 -9.25 -6.94
C PRO A 63 7.73 -7.86 -6.93
N ARG A 64 7.53 -7.04 -7.96
CA ARG A 64 8.26 -5.76 -8.11
C ARG A 64 7.97 -4.76 -6.99
N ILE A 65 6.75 -4.75 -6.44
CA ILE A 65 6.36 -3.86 -5.34
C ILE A 65 6.89 -4.27 -3.96
N GLU A 66 7.62 -5.39 -3.82
CA GLU A 66 8.01 -5.92 -2.50
C GLU A 66 8.71 -4.89 -1.63
N SER A 67 9.65 -4.13 -2.21
CA SER A 67 10.42 -3.09 -1.52
C SER A 67 9.57 -1.95 -0.94
N ILE A 68 8.35 -1.75 -1.46
CA ILE A 68 7.44 -0.68 -1.04
C ILE A 68 6.24 -1.18 -0.21
N ILE A 69 6.12 -2.48 0.06
CA ILE A 69 5.05 -3.03 0.91
C ILE A 69 4.93 -2.31 2.26
N PRO A 70 6.01 -1.99 3.01
CA PRO A 70 5.91 -1.22 4.24
C PRO A 70 5.28 0.17 4.07
N GLY A 71 5.41 0.74 2.87
CA GLY A 71 4.76 1.99 2.49
C GLY A 71 3.29 1.82 2.15
N LEU A 72 2.95 0.75 1.43
CA LEU A 72 1.58 0.40 1.08
C LEU A 72 0.73 0.07 2.30
N LEU A 73 1.27 -0.66 3.28
CA LEU A 73 0.57 -0.96 4.52
C LEU A 73 0.16 0.30 5.30
N ARG A 74 0.86 1.43 5.15
CA ARG A 74 0.44 2.71 5.76
C ARG A 74 -0.84 3.27 5.17
N TRP A 75 -1.23 2.88 3.96
CA TRP A 75 -2.50 3.34 3.38
C TRP A 75 -3.72 2.84 4.15
N LEU A 76 -3.56 1.73 4.88
CA LEU A 76 -4.59 1.16 5.73
C LEU A 76 -4.76 1.93 7.05
N GLN A 77 -4.03 3.02 7.30
CA GLN A 77 -4.29 3.87 8.47
C GLN A 77 -5.64 4.60 8.35
N ASP A 78 -6.12 4.85 7.13
CA ASP A 78 -7.41 5.48 6.87
C ASP A 78 -7.95 4.99 5.52
N MET A 79 -8.94 4.09 5.58
CA MET A 79 -9.57 3.53 4.38
C MET A 79 -10.36 4.56 3.55
N ASN A 80 -10.55 5.80 4.04
CA ASN A 80 -11.09 6.89 3.24
C ASN A 80 -10.04 7.56 2.33
N TRP A 81 -8.76 7.19 2.46
CA TRP A 81 -7.72 7.72 1.57
C TRP A 81 -7.94 7.26 0.13
N PRO A 82 -7.86 8.17 -0.88
CA PRO A 82 -8.08 7.79 -2.27
C PRO A 82 -7.10 6.72 -2.70
N GLY A 83 -7.61 5.54 -3.09
CA GLY A 83 -6.80 4.40 -3.51
C GLY A 83 -6.43 3.41 -2.40
N ALA A 84 -6.82 3.61 -1.14
CA ALA A 84 -6.55 2.67 -0.04
C ALA A 84 -7.10 1.26 -0.35
N LEU A 85 -8.35 1.16 -0.81
CA LEU A 85 -8.94 -0.12 -1.23
C LEU A 85 -8.16 -0.77 -2.38
N LYS A 86 -7.69 0.01 -3.36
CA LYS A 86 -6.85 -0.52 -4.46
C LYS A 86 -5.51 -1.06 -3.94
N VAL A 87 -4.95 -0.42 -2.92
CA VAL A 87 -3.73 -0.90 -2.24
C VAL A 87 -4.01 -2.21 -1.51
N VAL A 88 -5.13 -2.35 -0.79
CA VAL A 88 -5.56 -3.61 -0.17
C VAL A 88 -5.65 -4.73 -1.21
N GLU A 89 -6.39 -4.52 -2.30
CA GLU A 89 -6.54 -5.51 -3.38
C GLU A 89 -5.19 -5.91 -3.99
N THR A 90 -4.21 -5.00 -3.97
CA THR A 90 -2.86 -5.27 -4.47
C THR A 90 -2.04 -6.07 -3.46
N LEU A 91 -2.13 -5.72 -2.17
CA LEU A 91 -1.47 -6.44 -1.07
C LEU A 91 -2.00 -7.87 -0.92
N GLN A 92 -3.29 -8.11 -1.12
CA GLN A 92 -3.90 -9.45 -1.09
C GLN A 92 -3.34 -10.41 -2.16
N LYS A 93 -2.64 -9.89 -3.18
CA LYS A 93 -1.99 -10.68 -4.25
C LYS A 93 -0.51 -10.94 -3.99
N VAL A 94 0.05 -10.39 -2.92
CA VAL A 94 1.45 -10.65 -2.50
C VAL A 94 1.56 -12.08 -1.98
N ASP A 95 2.74 -12.69 -2.13
CA ASP A 95 3.03 -13.97 -1.50
C ASP A 95 2.68 -13.93 0.01
N ARG A 96 1.96 -14.96 0.48
CA ARG A 96 1.41 -15.01 1.85
C ARG A 96 2.50 -14.79 2.91
N ASN A 97 3.65 -15.46 2.77
CA ASN A 97 4.72 -15.40 3.78
C ASN A 97 5.41 -14.03 3.77
N VAL A 98 5.63 -13.45 2.59
CA VAL A 98 6.17 -12.09 2.45
C VAL A 98 5.21 -11.07 3.06
N LEU A 99 3.91 -11.18 2.79
CA LEU A 99 2.91 -10.26 3.31
C LEU A 99 2.82 -10.33 4.84
N ILE A 100 2.78 -11.54 5.42
CA ILE A 100 2.74 -11.73 6.88
C ILE A 100 3.94 -11.07 7.56
N TYR A 101 5.15 -11.25 7.00
CA TYR A 101 6.35 -10.61 7.54
C TYR A 101 6.18 -9.10 7.67
N TYR A 102 5.65 -8.43 6.64
CA TYR A 102 5.44 -6.99 6.68
C TYR A 102 4.22 -6.57 7.52
N ILE A 103 3.15 -7.36 7.57
CA ILE A 103 2.00 -7.12 8.45
C ILE A 103 2.45 -7.10 9.92
N GLU A 104 3.29 -8.03 10.35
CA GLU A 104 3.78 -8.06 11.74
C GLU A 104 4.51 -6.78 12.14
N GLN A 105 5.31 -6.23 11.21
CA GLN A 105 6.01 -4.97 11.44
C GLN A 105 5.02 -3.79 11.48
N ALA A 106 4.01 -3.78 10.62
CA ALA A 106 2.97 -2.77 10.62
C ALA A 106 2.14 -2.81 11.92
N LEU A 107 1.73 -3.99 12.39
CA LEU A 107 1.02 -4.17 13.66
C LEU A 107 1.84 -3.72 14.86
N THR A 108 3.13 -4.06 14.90
CA THR A 108 4.04 -3.60 15.96
C THR A 108 4.13 -2.08 16.00
N LYS A 109 4.23 -1.44 14.82
CA LYS A 109 4.27 0.01 14.70
C LYS A 109 2.94 0.65 15.10
N ALA A 110 1.81 0.14 14.61
CA ALA A 110 0.47 0.63 14.92
C ALA A 110 0.20 0.58 16.44
N LYS A 111 0.56 -0.53 17.09
CA LYS A 111 0.51 -0.65 18.55
C LYS A 111 1.37 0.40 19.26
N ALA A 112 2.62 0.58 18.82
CA ALA A 112 3.54 1.54 19.43
C ALA A 112 3.04 3.00 19.29
N THR A 113 2.26 3.29 18.25
CA THR A 113 1.64 4.61 18.01
C THR A 113 0.21 4.72 18.53
N ASN A 114 -0.32 3.70 19.20
CA ASN A 114 -1.74 3.59 19.59
C ASN A 114 -2.72 3.85 18.44
N ASP A 115 -2.37 3.41 17.22
CA ASP A 115 -3.18 3.53 16.02
C ASP A 115 -4.08 2.28 15.88
N THR A 116 -5.12 2.26 16.71
CA THR A 116 -6.10 1.16 16.80
C THR A 116 -6.92 1.01 15.53
N LEU A 117 -7.20 2.10 14.81
CA LEU A 117 -7.84 2.05 13.49
C LEU A 117 -6.96 1.35 12.46
N TRP A 118 -5.64 1.62 12.43
CA TRP A 118 -4.75 0.89 11.52
C TRP A 118 -4.71 -0.61 11.82
N ILE A 119 -4.74 -1.00 13.10
CA ILE A 119 -4.87 -2.41 13.51
C ILE A 119 -6.19 -3.00 13.01
N THR A 120 -7.31 -2.29 13.18
CA THR A 120 -8.63 -2.68 12.67
C THR A 120 -8.59 -2.94 11.17
N TRP A 121 -8.07 -2.01 10.37
CA TRP A 121 -8.05 -2.18 8.92
C TRP A 121 -7.08 -3.27 8.46
N ILE A 122 -5.93 -3.45 9.11
CA ILE A 122 -5.07 -4.61 8.83
C ILE A 122 -5.83 -5.93 9.11
N LYS A 123 -6.57 -5.98 10.22
CA LYS A 123 -7.36 -7.16 10.60
C LYS A 123 -8.44 -7.46 9.57
N GLU A 124 -9.31 -6.51 9.30
CA GLU A 124 -10.51 -6.68 8.46
C GLU A 124 -10.18 -6.83 6.97
N GLU A 125 -9.14 -6.15 6.47
CA GLU A 125 -8.84 -6.11 5.03
C GLU A 125 -7.80 -7.14 4.59
N LEU A 126 -6.94 -7.61 5.51
CA LEU A 126 -5.85 -8.53 5.19
C LEU A 126 -5.91 -9.82 6.00
N ILE A 127 -6.06 -9.77 7.33
CA ILE A 127 -5.98 -10.98 8.16
C ILE A 127 -7.21 -11.87 7.94
N GLU A 128 -8.41 -11.33 8.08
CA GLU A 128 -9.65 -12.09 7.99
C GLU A 128 -9.92 -12.61 6.57
N PRO A 129 -9.82 -11.79 5.49
CA PRO A 129 -10.11 -12.24 4.14
C PRO A 129 -9.11 -13.26 3.59
N LEU A 130 -7.87 -13.24 4.09
CA LEU A 130 -6.82 -14.19 3.70
C LEU A 130 -6.72 -15.40 4.63
N GLU A 131 -7.62 -15.49 5.62
CA GLU A 131 -7.66 -16.56 6.62
C GLU A 131 -6.29 -16.76 7.30
N ILE A 132 -5.63 -15.65 7.69
CA ILE A 132 -4.34 -15.68 8.38
C ILE A 132 -4.58 -15.96 9.86
N GLY A 133 -4.12 -17.12 10.33
CA GLY A 133 -4.23 -17.54 11.71
C GLY A 133 -2.99 -17.23 12.54
N ILE A 134 -3.08 -17.47 13.85
CA ILE A 134 -1.93 -17.38 14.75
C ILE A 134 -0.76 -18.27 14.31
N GLU A 135 -1.04 -19.42 13.68
CA GLU A 135 -0.02 -20.34 13.21
C GLU A 135 0.77 -19.82 12.01
N ASP A 136 0.23 -18.87 11.26
CA ASP A 136 0.92 -18.21 10.14
C ASP A 136 1.93 -17.15 10.62
N PHE A 137 1.71 -16.54 11.78
CA PHE A 137 2.61 -15.51 12.31
C PHE A 137 3.98 -16.10 12.69
N ILE A 138 5.04 -15.41 12.29
CA ILE A 138 6.43 -15.64 12.74
C ILE A 138 6.51 -15.38 14.25
N THR A 139 5.96 -14.26 14.71
CA THR A 139 5.92 -13.92 16.15
C THR A 139 4.50 -14.10 16.69
N LYS A 140 4.24 -15.23 17.36
CA LYS A 140 2.89 -15.56 17.88
C LYS A 140 2.27 -14.48 18.78
N SER A 141 3.08 -13.72 19.51
CA SER A 141 2.60 -12.60 20.33
C SER A 141 2.06 -11.43 19.51
N ASN A 142 2.52 -11.23 18.27
CA ASN A 142 2.05 -10.16 17.40
C ASN A 142 0.60 -10.40 16.96
N TYR A 143 0.15 -11.66 16.87
CA TYR A 143 -1.25 -11.97 16.60
C TYR A 143 -2.20 -11.37 17.65
N ARG A 144 -1.77 -11.30 18.92
CA ARG A 144 -2.57 -10.71 20.01
C ARG A 144 -2.76 -9.19 19.86
N ILE A 145 -1.97 -8.51 19.02
CA ILE A 145 -2.14 -7.08 18.74
C ILE A 145 -3.50 -6.82 18.08
N LEU A 146 -4.01 -7.79 17.30
CA LEU A 146 -5.32 -7.70 16.64
C LEU A 146 -6.49 -7.56 17.63
N GLN A 147 -6.30 -7.91 18.91
CA GLN A 147 -7.29 -7.70 19.98
C GLN A 147 -7.46 -6.22 20.37
N LEU A 148 -6.59 -5.35 19.87
CA LEU A 148 -6.67 -3.89 20.05
C LEU A 148 -7.50 -3.21 18.94
N SER A 149 -8.11 -3.98 18.01
CA SER A 149 -9.02 -3.41 17.01
C SER A 149 -10.22 -2.73 17.68
N GLU A 150 -10.77 -1.70 17.04
CA GLU A 150 -11.88 -0.90 17.58
C GLU A 150 -13.27 -1.54 17.42
N TRP A 151 -13.35 -2.71 16.78
CA TRP A 151 -14.58 -3.50 16.60
C TRP A 151 -14.29 -5.00 16.78
#